data_AF-A0AAU5BRF3-F1
#
_entry.id   AF-A0AAU5BRF3-F1
#
_cell.length_a   1.000
_cell.length_b   1.000
_cell.length_c   1.000
_cell.angle_alpha   90.00
_cell.angle_beta   90.00
_cell.angle_gamma   90.00
#
_symmetry.space_group_name_H-M   'P 1'
#
loop_
_entity.id
_entity.type
_entity.pdbx_description
1 polymer ?
#
loop_
_entity_poly.entity_id
_entity_poly.type
_entity_poly.pdbx_seq_one_letter_code
_entity_poly.pdbx_strand_id
1 'polypeptide(L)'
;MNRRTRLGVMAATALTLTVTAPAAGAHAAPRPAADPARATLPAGDGWASDGTGTTGGAAADASRVFTVTTWEEFRDALAVPGTEPRIVKVVGTLNATAAGCAAFEAPGYDFARYLADYDPAVWGYENVVSGPQEDLRAASATAQGKAIKVKVPANTTIAGVGRDAGITGGSLQVQGVDNVVIRNLTMESPLDCFPQWDPTDGATGAWNSEYDSLVVYGSTHVWIDHNTFTDGAHPDSSLPSYYGEVYQQHDGELDVVRGADLVTISWNAFTDHDKTLMIGNSDSAGATDRGKLRVTLHHNLFENVVERAPRVRFGQVDAYNNHFVVPSSAYAYSLGIGQESQLFAEKNAFTLAGDVPAGKILKKWKDAPVTTVGNYVNGRPVDLLAVHNTQFPEELLRADAGWTPVLRTRVDHPRAVPALVDHRAGAGRSC
;
A
#
# COMPACT_ATOMS: atom_id res chain seq x y z
N MET A 1 -26.95 -57.15 -93.97
CA MET A 1 -27.78 -57.97 -93.04
C MET A 1 -28.23 -57.09 -91.89
N ASN A 2 -29.55 -57.01 -91.69
CA ASN A 2 -30.24 -56.13 -90.74
C ASN A 2 -29.89 -56.38 -89.27
N ARG A 3 -29.69 -55.31 -88.48
CA ARG A 3 -30.22 -55.18 -87.11
C ARG A 3 -30.23 -53.71 -86.69
N ARG A 4 -31.37 -53.29 -86.13
CA ARG A 4 -31.74 -51.93 -85.72
C ARG A 4 -31.18 -51.61 -84.32
N THR A 5 -30.77 -50.36 -84.09
CA THR A 5 -30.80 -49.74 -82.76
C THR A 5 -31.05 -48.24 -82.90
N ARG A 6 -32.08 -47.73 -82.21
CA ARG A 6 -32.50 -46.31 -82.21
C ARG A 6 -31.70 -45.55 -81.14
N LEU A 7 -31.10 -44.42 -81.50
CA LEU A 7 -30.58 -43.42 -80.56
C LEU A 7 -31.74 -42.52 -80.11
N GLY A 8 -31.93 -42.39 -78.79
CA GLY A 8 -32.76 -41.37 -78.15
C GLY A 8 -31.86 -40.34 -77.47
N VAL A 9 -32.11 -39.07 -77.76
CA VAL A 9 -31.42 -37.89 -77.21
C VAL A 9 -32.04 -37.55 -75.85
N MET A 10 -31.23 -37.51 -74.78
CA MET A 10 -31.62 -36.89 -73.50
C MET A 10 -30.92 -35.53 -73.37
N ALA A 11 -31.72 -34.48 -73.15
CA ALA A 11 -31.25 -33.14 -72.81
C ALA A 11 -30.95 -33.08 -71.30
N ALA A 12 -29.78 -32.52 -70.95
CA ALA A 12 -29.32 -32.35 -69.58
C ALA A 12 -29.90 -31.07 -68.96
N THR A 13 -30.54 -31.22 -67.80
CA THR A 13 -31.06 -30.12 -66.98
C THR A 13 -29.92 -29.54 -66.13
N ALA A 14 -29.57 -28.26 -66.37
CA ALA A 14 -28.60 -27.53 -65.55
C ALA A 14 -29.30 -26.88 -64.35
N LEU A 15 -28.89 -27.25 -63.14
CA LEU A 15 -29.38 -26.72 -61.87
C LEU A 15 -28.53 -25.51 -61.48
N THR A 16 -29.08 -24.30 -61.56
CA THR A 16 -28.42 -23.07 -61.11
C THR A 16 -28.60 -22.90 -59.59
N LEU A 17 -27.52 -23.09 -58.82
CA LEU A 17 -27.46 -22.67 -57.42
C LEU A 17 -27.26 -21.15 -57.34
N THR A 18 -28.29 -20.43 -56.89
CA THR A 18 -28.16 -19.04 -56.46
C THR A 18 -27.58 -19.00 -55.05
N VAL A 19 -26.34 -18.54 -54.92
CA VAL A 19 -25.69 -18.24 -53.64
C VAL A 19 -26.31 -16.96 -53.08
N THR A 20 -27.10 -17.06 -52.01
CA THR A 20 -27.52 -15.91 -51.22
C THR A 20 -26.34 -15.47 -50.35
N ALA A 21 -25.81 -14.26 -50.59
CA ALA A 21 -24.84 -13.63 -49.70
C ALA A 21 -25.49 -13.40 -48.33
N PRO A 22 -24.81 -13.69 -47.20
CA PRO A 22 -25.30 -13.28 -45.90
C PRO A 22 -25.22 -11.75 -45.82
N ALA A 23 -26.31 -11.13 -45.36
CA ALA A 23 -26.33 -9.72 -45.02
C ALA A 23 -25.16 -9.42 -44.07
N ALA A 24 -24.40 -8.37 -44.37
CA ALA A 24 -23.35 -7.87 -43.50
C ALA A 24 -23.96 -7.58 -42.12
N GLY A 25 -23.67 -8.46 -41.16
CA GLY A 25 -23.97 -8.21 -39.76
C GLY A 25 -23.23 -6.95 -39.35
N ALA A 26 -23.98 -5.95 -38.89
CA ALA A 26 -23.43 -4.78 -38.23
C ALA A 26 -22.38 -5.29 -37.22
N HIS A 27 -21.11 -4.95 -37.45
CA HIS A 27 -20.06 -5.17 -36.47
C HIS A 27 -20.50 -4.44 -35.22
N ALA A 28 -20.91 -5.20 -34.20
CA ALA A 28 -21.04 -4.65 -32.86
C ALA A 28 -19.70 -3.98 -32.56
N ALA A 29 -19.75 -2.66 -32.34
CA ALA A 29 -18.58 -1.93 -31.88
C ALA A 29 -18.00 -2.69 -30.67
N PRO A 30 -16.66 -2.74 -30.51
CA PRO A 30 -16.07 -3.31 -29.31
C PRO A 30 -16.78 -2.67 -28.12
N ARG A 31 -17.35 -3.48 -27.23
CA ARG A 31 -17.80 -2.97 -25.93
C ARG A 31 -16.60 -2.23 -25.35
N PRO A 32 -16.73 -0.95 -24.96
CA PRO A 32 -15.68 -0.28 -24.25
C PRO A 32 -15.27 -1.18 -23.09
N ALA A 33 -13.97 -1.45 -22.94
CA ALA A 33 -13.49 -2.14 -21.75
C ALA A 33 -14.05 -1.39 -20.53
N ALA A 34 -14.55 -2.13 -19.54
CA ALA A 34 -15.10 -1.52 -18.33
C ALA A 34 -14.01 -0.63 -17.72
N ASP A 35 -14.37 0.62 -17.41
CA ASP A 35 -13.46 1.61 -16.82
C ASP A 35 -12.86 1.05 -15.51
N PRO A 36 -11.53 0.80 -15.43
CA PRO A 36 -10.93 0.21 -14.24
C PRO A 36 -11.15 1.04 -12.98
N ALA A 37 -11.34 2.35 -13.12
CA ALA A 37 -11.66 3.26 -12.02
C ALA A 37 -13.07 3.06 -11.43
N ARG A 38 -13.92 2.23 -12.06
CA ARG A 38 -15.24 1.83 -11.57
C ARG A 38 -15.26 0.43 -10.94
N ALA A 39 -14.10 -0.23 -10.83
CA ALA A 39 -14.01 -1.51 -10.15
C ALA A 39 -14.31 -1.35 -8.65
N THR A 40 -15.01 -2.34 -8.10
CA THR A 40 -15.32 -2.44 -6.67
C THR A 40 -14.62 -3.67 -6.10
N LEU A 41 -14.39 -3.68 -4.78
CA LEU A 41 -13.85 -4.85 -4.11
C LEU A 41 -14.86 -6.01 -4.19
N PRO A 42 -14.46 -7.22 -4.63
CA PRO A 42 -15.37 -8.36 -4.66
C PRO A 42 -15.87 -8.76 -3.26
N ALA A 43 -17.08 -9.31 -3.18
CA ALA A 43 -17.60 -9.86 -1.94
C ALA A 43 -16.72 -11.02 -1.44
N GLY A 44 -16.37 -11.01 -0.15
CA GLY A 44 -15.49 -12.02 0.44
C GLY A 44 -14.00 -11.77 0.20
N ASP A 45 -13.60 -10.64 -0.40
CA ASP A 45 -12.20 -10.31 -0.65
C ASP A 45 -11.58 -9.47 0.48
N GLY A 46 -11.29 -10.16 1.59
CA GLY A 46 -10.74 -9.53 2.79
C GLY A 46 -11.73 -8.69 3.58
N TRP A 47 -11.25 -8.09 4.67
CA TRP A 47 -12.09 -7.37 5.64
C TRP A 47 -12.84 -6.19 5.05
N ALA A 48 -12.30 -5.47 4.06
CA ALA A 48 -13.01 -4.34 3.43
C ALA A 48 -14.24 -4.78 2.59
N SER A 49 -14.45 -6.09 2.42
CA SER A 49 -15.64 -6.65 1.77
C SER A 49 -16.78 -6.97 2.75
N ASP A 50 -16.54 -6.89 4.06
CA ASP A 50 -17.54 -7.12 5.10
C ASP A 50 -18.67 -6.08 5.04
N GLY A 51 -19.85 -6.44 5.53
CA GLY A 51 -20.99 -5.52 5.61
C GLY A 51 -21.41 -4.93 4.25
N THR A 52 -21.28 -3.60 4.12
CA THR A 52 -21.63 -2.87 2.89
C THR A 52 -20.60 -3.05 1.77
N GLY A 53 -19.42 -3.59 2.08
CA GLY A 53 -18.31 -3.73 1.16
C GLY A 53 -17.69 -2.39 0.75
N THR A 54 -16.75 -2.44 -0.18
CA THR A 54 -16.02 -1.26 -0.67
C THR A 54 -16.25 -1.06 -2.16
N THR A 55 -16.94 0.02 -2.50
CA THR A 55 -17.28 0.40 -3.89
C THR A 55 -16.64 1.71 -4.33
N GLY A 56 -16.09 2.48 -3.39
CA GLY A 56 -15.52 3.80 -3.64
C GLY A 56 -16.48 4.70 -4.40
N GLY A 57 -15.96 5.26 -5.48
CA GLY A 57 -16.67 6.12 -6.41
C GLY A 57 -17.31 5.40 -7.59
N ALA A 58 -17.43 4.07 -7.60
CA ALA A 58 -17.84 3.33 -8.80
C ALA A 58 -19.16 3.82 -9.45
N ALA A 59 -20.07 4.34 -8.63
CA ALA A 59 -21.35 4.91 -9.06
C ALA A 59 -21.30 6.41 -9.42
N ALA A 60 -20.11 7.01 -9.56
CA ALA A 60 -19.96 8.44 -9.85
C ALA A 60 -20.64 8.82 -11.17
N ASP A 61 -21.47 9.86 -11.11
CA ASP A 61 -21.99 10.54 -12.29
C ASP A 61 -20.85 11.13 -13.12
N ALA A 62 -21.09 11.36 -14.41
CA ALA A 62 -20.08 11.91 -15.31
C ALA A 62 -19.48 13.25 -14.82
N SER A 63 -20.27 14.08 -14.15
CA SER A 63 -19.83 15.35 -13.54
C SER A 63 -18.95 15.18 -12.29
N ARG A 64 -18.86 13.96 -11.75
CA ARG A 64 -18.04 13.59 -10.58
C ARG A 64 -16.87 12.68 -10.97
N VAL A 65 -16.57 12.56 -12.27
CA VAL A 65 -15.38 11.89 -12.79
C VAL A 65 -14.38 12.95 -13.21
N PHE A 66 -13.30 13.08 -12.45
CA PHE A 66 -12.23 14.03 -12.67
C PHE A 66 -11.03 13.32 -13.31
N THR A 67 -10.36 13.98 -14.25
CA THR A 67 -9.05 13.54 -14.75
C THR A 67 -8.06 14.64 -14.44
N VAL A 68 -6.96 14.28 -13.79
CA VAL A 68 -5.99 15.23 -13.26
C VAL A 68 -4.58 14.87 -13.71
N THR A 69 -3.79 15.89 -13.95
CA THR A 69 -2.40 15.81 -14.43
C THR A 69 -1.43 16.61 -13.57
N THR A 70 -1.95 17.41 -12.64
CA THR A 70 -1.15 18.16 -11.66
C THR A 70 -1.62 17.92 -10.23
N TRP A 71 -0.75 18.18 -9.27
CA TRP A 71 -1.09 18.07 -7.84
C TRP A 71 -2.21 19.05 -7.43
N GLU A 72 -2.22 20.25 -8.02
CA GLU A 72 -3.27 21.26 -7.77
C GLU A 72 -4.63 20.78 -8.28
N GLU A 73 -4.70 20.27 -9.51
CA GLU A 73 -5.93 19.68 -10.06
C GLU A 73 -6.44 18.51 -9.21
N PHE A 74 -5.54 17.67 -8.70
CA PHE A 74 -5.89 16.57 -7.79
C PHE A 74 -6.51 17.06 -6.48
N ARG A 75 -5.91 18.09 -5.87
CA ARG A 75 -6.46 18.72 -4.65
C ARG A 75 -7.81 19.37 -4.90
N ASP A 76 -7.98 20.05 -6.04
CA ASP A 76 -9.24 20.71 -6.41
C ASP A 76 -10.35 19.69 -6.66
N ALA A 77 -10.04 18.59 -7.36
CA ALA A 77 -10.96 17.46 -7.52
C ALA A 77 -11.32 16.85 -6.15
N LEU A 78 -10.36 16.80 -5.22
CA LEU A 78 -10.45 16.54 -3.77
C LEU A 78 -11.49 17.41 -3.04
N ALA A 79 -11.41 18.70 -3.32
CA ALA A 79 -12.11 19.75 -2.59
C ALA A 79 -13.54 20.01 -3.08
N VAL A 80 -13.94 19.46 -4.25
CA VAL A 80 -15.30 19.65 -4.76
C VAL A 80 -16.32 19.20 -3.70
N PRO A 81 -17.22 20.09 -3.24
CA PRO A 81 -18.17 19.75 -2.18
C PRO A 81 -19.15 18.65 -2.58
N GLY A 82 -19.65 17.92 -1.58
CA GLY A 82 -20.64 16.87 -1.75
C GLY A 82 -20.14 15.49 -1.27
N THR A 83 -21.11 14.58 -1.08
CA THR A 83 -20.87 13.20 -0.59
C THR A 83 -21.17 12.15 -1.66
N GLU A 84 -21.58 12.60 -2.84
CA GLU A 84 -21.89 11.76 -3.98
C GLU A 84 -20.62 11.00 -4.43
N PRO A 85 -20.78 9.77 -4.94
CA PRO A 85 -19.65 8.99 -5.43
C PRO A 85 -18.78 9.76 -6.42
N ARG A 86 -17.46 9.63 -6.27
CA ARG A 86 -16.46 10.40 -7.02
C ARG A 86 -15.33 9.54 -7.53
N ILE A 87 -14.94 9.77 -8.78
CA ILE A 87 -13.74 9.16 -9.36
C ILE A 87 -12.73 10.25 -9.68
N VAL A 88 -11.49 10.07 -9.24
CA VAL A 88 -10.34 10.90 -9.62
C VAL A 88 -9.33 10.04 -10.36
N LYS A 89 -9.15 10.31 -11.65
CA LYS A 89 -8.22 9.61 -12.53
C LYS A 89 -6.90 10.38 -12.62
N VAL A 90 -5.82 9.76 -12.21
CA VAL A 90 -4.48 10.35 -12.22
C VAL A 90 -3.76 9.96 -13.51
N VAL A 91 -3.30 10.94 -14.28
CA VAL A 91 -2.56 10.72 -15.52
C VAL A 91 -1.14 11.26 -15.37
N GLY A 92 -0.14 10.40 -15.54
CA GLY A 92 1.26 10.73 -15.28
C GLY A 92 1.54 10.91 -13.79
N THR A 93 2.67 11.56 -13.49
CA THR A 93 3.14 11.74 -12.11
C THR A 93 2.79 13.13 -11.59
N LEU A 94 2.03 13.18 -10.49
CA LEU A 94 1.71 14.42 -9.79
C LEU A 94 2.81 14.75 -8.78
N ASN A 95 3.42 15.94 -8.88
CA ASN A 95 4.47 16.35 -7.94
C ASN A 95 3.95 17.31 -6.88
N ALA A 96 3.84 16.85 -5.63
CA ALA A 96 3.35 17.64 -4.50
C ALA A 96 4.41 18.60 -3.92
N THR A 97 5.69 18.34 -4.19
CA THR A 97 6.84 19.08 -3.65
C THR A 97 7.57 19.91 -4.72
N ALA A 98 6.94 20.17 -5.86
CA ALA A 98 7.54 20.90 -6.98
C ALA A 98 8.08 22.30 -6.62
N ALA A 99 7.60 22.91 -5.53
CA ALA A 99 8.08 24.19 -5.03
C ALA A 99 9.44 24.11 -4.30
N GLY A 100 9.86 22.92 -3.87
CA GLY A 100 11.08 22.68 -3.09
C GLY A 100 10.95 23.08 -1.61
N CYS A 101 11.88 22.61 -0.77
CA CYS A 101 11.86 22.83 0.68
C CYS A 101 11.88 24.31 1.09
N ALA A 102 12.66 25.13 0.40
CA ALA A 102 12.77 26.57 0.67
C ALA A 102 11.43 27.32 0.57
N ALA A 103 10.46 26.79 -0.18
CA ALA A 103 9.13 27.39 -0.29
C ALA A 103 8.30 27.26 1.01
N PHE A 104 8.70 26.38 1.92
CA PHE A 104 7.99 26.10 3.17
C PHE A 104 8.70 26.63 4.40
N GLU A 105 9.93 27.14 4.26
CA GLU A 105 10.74 27.67 5.37
C GLU A 105 10.07 28.89 6.03
N ALA A 106 9.91 28.81 7.34
CA ALA A 106 9.48 29.94 8.15
C ALA A 106 10.55 31.05 8.13
N PRO A 107 10.18 32.34 8.01
CA PRO A 107 11.15 33.42 8.02
C PRO A 107 12.05 33.40 9.26
N GLY A 108 13.36 33.31 9.06
CA GLY A 108 14.36 33.26 10.13
C GLY A 108 14.71 31.84 10.60
N TYR A 109 14.08 30.80 10.05
CA TYR A 109 14.59 29.45 10.20
C TYR A 109 15.97 29.35 9.56
N ASP A 110 16.91 28.76 10.29
CA ASP A 110 18.28 28.55 9.83
C ASP A 110 18.71 27.16 10.30
N PHE A 111 18.83 26.23 9.37
CA PHE A 111 19.16 24.85 9.70
C PHE A 111 20.56 24.70 10.32
N ALA A 112 21.54 25.52 9.93
CA ALA A 112 22.85 25.49 10.56
C ALA A 112 22.78 25.99 12.02
N ARG A 113 21.93 26.98 12.29
CA ARG A 113 21.66 27.44 13.65
C ARG A 113 20.89 26.39 14.46
N TYR A 114 19.88 25.75 13.87
CA TYR A 114 19.18 24.61 14.48
C TYR A 114 20.18 23.53 14.90
N LEU A 115 21.11 23.18 14.00
CA LEU A 115 22.14 22.18 14.29
C LEU A 115 23.08 22.61 15.43
N ALA A 116 23.45 23.89 15.49
CA ALA A 116 24.32 24.40 16.55
C ALA A 116 23.62 24.51 17.91
N ASP A 117 22.34 24.88 17.93
CA ASP A 117 21.57 25.06 19.17
C ASP A 117 21.19 23.71 19.81
N TYR A 118 20.98 22.68 18.99
CA TYR A 118 20.49 21.36 19.43
C TYR A 118 21.50 20.22 19.31
N ASP A 119 22.78 20.53 19.06
CA ASP A 119 23.86 19.55 19.15
C ASP A 119 23.84 18.91 20.54
N PRO A 120 23.85 17.56 20.67
CA PRO A 120 23.84 16.91 21.97
C PRO A 120 24.99 17.30 22.90
N ALA A 121 26.12 17.79 22.37
CA ALA A 121 27.21 18.36 23.18
C ALA A 121 26.86 19.69 23.85
N VAL A 122 25.84 20.40 23.34
CA VAL A 122 25.33 21.68 23.84
C VAL A 122 24.01 21.48 24.60
N TRP A 123 23.07 20.73 24.02
CA TRP A 123 21.70 20.56 24.53
C TRP A 123 21.56 19.40 25.52
N GLY A 124 22.35 18.35 25.37
CA GLY A 124 22.21 17.10 26.13
C GLY A 124 21.16 16.14 25.56
N TYR A 125 20.90 15.07 26.30
CA TYR A 125 19.98 13.99 25.93
C TYR A 125 18.76 13.89 26.85
N GLU A 126 18.64 14.76 27.86
CA GLU A 126 17.60 14.62 28.88
C GLU A 126 16.24 15.17 28.45
N ASN A 127 16.21 16.10 27.49
CA ASN A 127 14.99 16.82 27.12
C ASN A 127 14.84 16.91 25.60
N VAL A 128 13.61 16.74 25.11
CA VAL A 128 13.22 17.06 23.73
C VAL A 128 13.61 18.51 23.41
N VAL A 129 14.08 18.76 22.18
CA VAL A 129 14.47 20.10 21.73
C VAL A 129 13.33 21.10 21.85
N SER A 130 13.66 22.35 22.17
CA SER A 130 12.67 23.44 22.26
C SER A 130 13.33 24.80 22.05
N GLY A 131 12.52 25.83 21.81
CA GLY A 131 13.00 27.20 21.62
C GLY A 131 12.92 27.69 20.18
N PRO A 132 13.53 28.85 19.86
CA PRO A 132 13.19 29.60 18.65
C PRO A 132 13.39 28.86 17.34
N GLN A 133 14.49 28.12 17.17
CA GLN A 133 14.74 27.37 15.94
C GLN A 133 13.84 26.14 15.81
N GLU A 134 13.49 25.47 16.91
CA GLU A 134 12.50 24.39 16.90
C GLU A 134 11.09 24.91 16.58
N ASP A 135 10.69 26.05 17.14
CA ASP A 135 9.39 26.67 16.82
C ASP A 135 9.30 27.03 15.32
N LEU A 136 10.40 27.53 14.75
CA LEU A 136 10.50 27.86 13.32
C LEU A 136 10.55 26.60 12.44
N ARG A 137 11.25 25.54 12.85
CA ARG A 137 11.21 24.23 12.19
C ARG A 137 9.78 23.69 12.15
N ALA A 138 9.10 23.66 13.29
CA ALA A 138 7.72 23.17 13.41
C ALA A 138 6.73 24.00 12.56
N ALA A 139 6.91 25.32 12.48
CA ALA A 139 6.14 26.18 11.59
C ALA A 139 6.40 25.84 10.10
N SER A 140 7.64 25.54 9.74
CA SER A 140 8.05 25.14 8.38
C SER A 140 7.45 23.79 7.98
N ALA A 141 7.55 22.78 8.86
CA ALA A 141 6.91 21.48 8.71
C ALA A 141 5.38 21.61 8.59
N THR A 142 4.77 22.53 9.34
CA THR A 142 3.32 22.82 9.21
C THR A 142 2.98 23.41 7.84
N ALA A 143 3.83 24.29 7.29
CA ALA A 143 3.63 24.88 5.97
C ALA A 143 3.74 23.81 4.86
N GLN A 144 4.76 22.96 4.91
CA GLN A 144 4.91 21.83 4.00
C GLN A 144 3.72 20.88 4.11
N GLY A 145 3.32 20.50 5.33
CA GLY A 145 2.17 19.62 5.58
C GLY A 145 0.89 20.13 4.92
N LYS A 146 0.62 21.44 4.92
CA LYS A 146 -0.55 22.04 4.23
C LYS A 146 -0.49 21.93 2.70
N ALA A 147 0.71 21.83 2.14
CA ALA A 147 0.92 21.71 0.70
C ALA A 147 0.80 20.26 0.22
N ILE A 148 1.32 19.31 1.00
CA ILE A 148 1.48 17.92 0.57
C ILE A 148 0.44 16.95 1.14
N LYS A 149 -0.19 17.26 2.28
CA LYS A 149 -1.26 16.43 2.84
C LYS A 149 -2.58 16.77 2.15
N VAL A 150 -3.28 15.76 1.65
CA VAL A 150 -4.60 15.93 1.02
C VAL A 150 -5.60 14.93 1.59
N LYS A 151 -6.75 15.45 2.04
CA LYS A 151 -7.83 14.62 2.58
C LYS A 151 -8.63 13.97 1.46
N VAL A 152 -8.87 12.68 1.58
CA VAL A 152 -9.72 11.91 0.66
C VAL A 152 -11.12 11.81 1.27
N PRO A 153 -12.17 12.35 0.60
CA PRO A 153 -13.54 12.25 1.10
C PRO A 153 -14.12 10.85 0.93
N ALA A 154 -15.21 10.56 1.64
CA ALA A 154 -15.97 9.31 1.51
C ALA A 154 -16.45 9.07 0.07
N ASN A 155 -16.76 7.81 -0.26
CA ASN A 155 -17.28 7.38 -1.57
C ASN A 155 -16.37 7.78 -2.75
N THR A 156 -15.06 7.64 -2.57
CA THR A 156 -14.07 8.08 -3.56
C THR A 156 -13.27 6.92 -4.11
N THR A 157 -13.12 6.87 -5.43
CA THR A 157 -12.08 6.08 -6.09
C THR A 157 -11.00 7.00 -6.65
N ILE A 158 -9.76 6.80 -6.22
CA ILE A 158 -8.58 7.37 -6.87
C ILE A 158 -7.92 6.25 -7.67
N ALA A 159 -7.74 6.45 -8.97
CA ALA A 159 -7.17 5.43 -9.84
C ALA A 159 -6.15 6.02 -10.82
N GLY A 160 -4.96 5.42 -10.89
CA GLY A 160 -3.99 5.76 -11.92
C GLY A 160 -4.38 5.26 -13.30
N VAL A 161 -4.13 6.07 -14.33
CA VAL A 161 -4.37 5.75 -15.74
C VAL A 161 -3.08 5.27 -16.39
N GLY A 162 -3.13 4.09 -17.02
CA GLY A 162 -1.97 3.52 -17.68
C GLY A 162 -0.98 2.92 -16.68
N ARG A 163 0.31 2.98 -17.02
CA ARG A 163 1.40 2.35 -16.24
C ARG A 163 2.25 3.32 -15.43
N ASP A 164 2.17 4.61 -15.77
CA ASP A 164 3.09 5.64 -15.28
C ASP A 164 2.36 6.67 -14.40
N ALA A 165 1.19 6.31 -13.88
CA ALA A 165 0.43 7.17 -12.99
C ALA A 165 1.01 7.11 -11.57
N GLY A 166 1.24 8.28 -10.97
CA GLY A 166 1.83 8.32 -9.66
C GLY A 166 1.74 9.67 -8.96
N ILE A 167 2.21 9.69 -7.72
CA ILE A 167 2.28 10.86 -6.85
C ILE A 167 3.66 10.86 -6.21
N THR A 168 4.40 11.95 -6.35
CA THR A 168 5.71 12.13 -5.68
C THR A 168 5.57 13.20 -4.61
N GLY A 169 6.04 12.90 -3.40
CA GLY A 169 6.09 13.90 -2.33
C GLY A 169 4.76 14.16 -1.63
N GLY A 170 3.68 13.46 -2.00
CA GLY A 170 2.32 13.71 -1.53
C GLY A 170 1.89 12.71 -0.45
N SER A 171 1.01 13.14 0.45
CA SER A 171 0.49 12.31 1.54
C SER A 171 -1.05 12.27 1.50
N LEU A 172 -1.61 11.09 1.22
CA LEU A 172 -3.05 10.89 1.14
C LEU A 172 -3.62 10.59 2.52
N GLN A 173 -4.65 11.31 2.93
CA GLN A 173 -5.25 11.23 4.26
C GLN A 173 -6.70 10.75 4.16
N VAL A 174 -6.91 9.44 4.29
CA VAL A 174 -8.24 8.81 4.38
C VAL A 174 -8.68 8.88 5.84
N GLN A 175 -9.26 10.02 6.23
CA GLN A 175 -9.47 10.37 7.63
C GLN A 175 -10.93 10.54 8.02
N GLY A 176 -11.43 9.66 8.89
CA GLY A 176 -12.79 9.74 9.43
C GLY A 176 -13.88 9.55 8.37
N VAL A 177 -13.61 8.76 7.34
CA VAL A 177 -14.49 8.54 6.19
C VAL A 177 -14.77 7.05 5.98
N ASP A 178 -15.73 6.76 5.10
CA ASP A 178 -16.07 5.39 4.70
C ASP A 178 -15.97 5.24 3.18
N ASN A 179 -15.73 4.01 2.72
CA ASN A 179 -15.88 3.61 1.33
C ASN A 179 -14.91 4.33 0.37
N VAL A 180 -13.63 3.96 0.43
CA VAL A 180 -12.56 4.54 -0.39
C VAL A 180 -11.77 3.46 -1.14
N VAL A 181 -11.47 3.72 -2.41
CA VAL A 181 -10.65 2.85 -3.27
C VAL A 181 -9.44 3.65 -3.77
N ILE A 182 -8.24 3.11 -3.62
CA ILE A 182 -6.98 3.71 -4.11
C ILE A 182 -6.23 2.66 -4.91
N ARG A 183 -6.07 2.89 -6.22
CA ARG A 183 -5.52 1.87 -7.12
C ARG A 183 -4.57 2.39 -8.19
N ASN A 184 -3.64 1.53 -8.58
CA ASN A 184 -2.80 1.71 -9.77
C ASN A 184 -1.93 2.97 -9.74
N LEU A 185 -1.44 3.39 -8.57
CA LEU A 185 -0.53 4.52 -8.40
C LEU A 185 0.85 4.07 -7.95
N THR A 186 1.90 4.64 -8.53
CA THR A 186 3.20 4.70 -7.86
C THR A 186 3.23 5.89 -6.93
N MET A 187 3.38 5.65 -5.64
CA MET A 187 3.50 6.65 -4.58
C MET A 187 4.97 6.68 -4.18
N GLU A 188 5.66 7.76 -4.54
CA GLU A 188 7.02 8.02 -4.09
C GLU A 188 6.96 8.87 -2.82
N SER A 189 7.62 8.37 -1.78
CA SER A 189 7.42 8.79 -0.40
C SER A 189 7.63 10.28 -0.18
N PRO A 190 6.81 10.91 0.67
CA PRO A 190 6.99 12.31 1.03
C PRO A 190 8.27 12.50 1.84
N LEU A 191 9.22 13.23 1.27
CA LEU A 191 10.34 13.78 2.03
C LEU A 191 9.86 14.88 2.96
N ASP A 192 10.04 14.70 4.26
CA ASP A 192 9.99 15.80 5.22
C ASP A 192 11.22 16.69 5.03
N CYS A 193 11.00 17.97 4.74
CA CYS A 193 12.08 18.94 4.60
C CYS A 193 12.62 19.39 5.97
N PHE A 194 11.87 19.13 7.04
CA PHE A 194 12.16 19.63 8.38
C PHE A 194 12.01 18.55 9.47
N PRO A 195 12.65 17.36 9.36
CA PRO A 195 12.67 16.36 10.42
C PRO A 195 12.98 16.96 11.79
N GLN A 196 12.26 16.51 12.81
CA GLN A 196 12.51 16.92 14.19
C GLN A 196 13.65 16.08 14.77
N TRP A 197 14.58 16.73 15.48
CA TRP A 197 15.57 16.03 16.30
C TRP A 197 14.97 15.72 17.67
N ASP A 198 14.90 14.45 18.06
CA ASP A 198 14.56 14.05 19.41
C ASP A 198 15.76 13.32 20.05
N PRO A 199 16.54 13.98 20.93
CA PRO A 199 17.66 13.33 21.59
C PRO A 199 17.20 12.30 22.64
N THR A 200 15.91 12.28 23.02
CA THR A 200 15.36 11.31 23.97
C THR A 200 14.88 10.02 23.29
N ASP A 201 14.83 10.00 21.96
CA ASP A 201 14.43 8.83 21.18
C ASP A 201 15.60 7.86 21.02
N GLY A 202 15.56 6.76 21.78
CA GLY A 202 16.66 5.81 21.82
C GLY A 202 17.85 6.29 22.65
N ALA A 203 18.96 5.54 22.58
CA ALA A 203 20.14 5.83 23.39
C ALA A 203 21.04 6.93 22.80
N THR A 204 20.88 7.21 21.50
CA THR A 204 21.71 8.14 20.72
C THR A 204 20.90 9.25 20.08
N GLY A 205 19.59 9.33 20.36
CA GLY A 205 18.66 10.24 19.70
C GLY A 205 18.23 9.75 18.32
N ALA A 206 17.21 10.40 17.75
CA ALA A 206 16.75 10.11 16.39
C ALA A 206 16.20 11.37 15.70
N TRP A 207 16.30 11.38 14.37
CA TRP A 207 15.52 12.29 13.54
C TRP A 207 14.19 11.64 13.19
N ASN A 208 13.10 12.38 13.34
CA ASN A 208 11.75 11.89 13.10
C ASN A 208 11.02 12.79 12.09
N SER A 209 10.42 12.16 11.09
CA SER A 209 9.61 12.79 10.04
C SER A 209 8.12 12.50 10.26
N GLU A 210 7.25 13.24 9.58
CA GLU A 210 5.80 13.29 9.90
C GLU A 210 4.87 12.75 8.79
N TYR A 211 5.44 12.26 7.70
CA TYR A 211 4.70 12.07 6.45
C TYR A 211 4.78 10.63 5.96
N ASP A 212 3.59 10.04 5.83
CA ASP A 212 3.40 8.77 5.13
C ASP A 212 2.79 9.01 3.74
N SER A 213 3.07 8.12 2.78
CA SER A 213 2.45 8.14 1.45
C SER A 213 0.92 8.05 1.55
N LEU A 214 0.39 7.19 2.43
CA LEU A 214 -1.04 7.00 2.64
C LEU A 214 -1.37 6.68 4.12
N VAL A 215 -2.32 7.41 4.69
CA VAL A 215 -2.82 7.16 6.05
C VAL A 215 -4.31 6.88 6.03
N VAL A 216 -4.70 5.73 6.60
CA VAL A 216 -6.08 5.37 6.92
C VAL A 216 -6.30 5.61 8.40
N TYR A 217 -6.91 6.74 8.73
CA TYR A 217 -7.13 7.20 10.10
C TYR A 217 -8.62 7.14 10.44
N GLY A 218 -9.00 6.27 11.38
CA GLY A 218 -10.38 6.23 11.88
C GLY A 218 -11.45 6.05 10.80
N SER A 219 -11.09 5.40 9.69
CA SER A 219 -11.91 5.23 8.50
C SER A 219 -12.29 3.76 8.28
N THR A 220 -13.35 3.52 7.52
CA THR A 220 -13.87 2.16 7.24
C THR A 220 -14.05 1.86 5.75
N HIS A 221 -14.03 0.57 5.40
CA HIS A 221 -14.21 0.07 4.02
C HIS A 221 -13.23 0.75 3.05
N VAL A 222 -11.95 0.41 3.20
CA VAL A 222 -10.87 0.98 2.37
C VAL A 222 -10.17 -0.14 1.60
N TRP A 223 -10.09 0.00 0.28
CA TRP A 223 -9.41 -0.93 -0.62
C TRP A 223 -8.21 -0.26 -1.29
N ILE A 224 -7.02 -0.78 -1.00
CA ILE A 224 -5.74 -0.28 -1.49
C ILE A 224 -5.14 -1.37 -2.37
N ASP A 225 -5.13 -1.18 -3.68
CA ASP A 225 -4.83 -2.26 -4.61
C ASP A 225 -4.01 -1.90 -5.85
N HIS A 226 -3.03 -2.75 -6.18
CA HIS A 226 -2.10 -2.52 -7.31
C HIS A 226 -1.39 -1.16 -7.24
N ASN A 227 -1.02 -0.68 -6.05
CA ASN A 227 -0.16 0.49 -5.92
C ASN A 227 1.30 0.05 -5.71
N THR A 228 2.23 0.93 -6.03
CA THR A 228 3.64 0.80 -5.64
C THR A 228 3.97 1.90 -4.64
N PHE A 229 4.65 1.57 -3.55
CA PHE A 229 5.12 2.47 -2.50
C PHE A 229 6.65 2.36 -2.40
N THR A 230 7.37 3.48 -2.43
CA THR A 230 8.84 3.49 -2.45
C THR A 230 9.43 4.85 -2.12
N ASP A 231 10.64 4.88 -1.53
CA ASP A 231 11.44 6.11 -1.40
C ASP A 231 11.94 6.66 -2.76
N GLY A 232 11.86 5.84 -3.82
CA GLY A 232 12.11 6.27 -5.20
C GLY A 232 13.47 6.93 -5.40
N ALA A 233 13.48 8.21 -5.78
CA ALA A 233 14.70 8.94 -6.11
C ALA A 233 15.56 9.28 -4.88
N HIS A 234 15.02 9.12 -3.67
CA HIS A 234 15.62 9.60 -2.43
C HIS A 234 15.74 8.52 -1.35
N PRO A 235 16.33 7.33 -1.62
CA PRO A 235 16.42 6.29 -0.60
C PRO A 235 17.19 6.78 0.63
N ASP A 236 16.87 6.25 1.82
CA ASP A 236 17.53 6.64 3.09
C ASP A 236 19.07 6.57 3.03
N SER A 237 19.62 5.62 2.26
CA SER A 237 21.07 5.50 2.02
C SER A 237 21.73 6.71 1.34
N SER A 238 20.94 7.61 0.74
CA SER A 238 21.39 8.85 0.12
C SER A 238 21.31 10.06 1.05
N LEU A 239 20.66 9.92 2.21
CA LEU A 239 20.43 11.00 3.15
C LEU A 239 21.69 11.32 3.97
N PRO A 240 21.89 12.60 4.34
CA PRO A 240 23.02 12.99 5.19
C PRO A 240 22.83 12.45 6.62
N SER A 241 23.89 12.53 7.42
CA SER A 241 23.82 12.26 8.86
C SER A 241 24.19 13.50 9.66
N TYR A 242 23.47 13.74 10.76
CA TYR A 242 23.74 14.77 11.75
C TYR A 242 23.70 14.17 13.15
N TYR A 243 24.61 14.60 14.01
CA TYR A 243 24.78 14.05 15.38
C TYR A 243 25.09 12.54 15.44
N GLY A 244 25.56 11.96 14.33
CA GLY A 244 25.82 10.52 14.23
C GLY A 244 24.61 9.70 13.78
N GLU A 245 23.45 10.33 13.61
CA GLU A 245 22.22 9.69 13.16
C GLU A 245 21.86 10.11 11.73
N VAL A 246 21.22 9.22 10.97
CA VAL A 246 20.69 9.55 9.65
C VAL A 246 19.65 10.65 9.79
N TYR A 247 19.72 11.67 8.94
CA TYR A 247 18.71 12.72 8.85
C TYR A 247 17.45 12.14 8.22
N GLN A 248 16.69 11.38 9.00
CA GLN A 248 15.59 10.57 8.49
C GLN A 248 14.46 11.46 7.97
N GLN A 249 14.31 11.51 6.64
CA GLN A 249 13.31 12.34 5.95
C GLN A 249 12.02 11.59 5.60
N HIS A 250 11.97 10.28 5.82
CA HIS A 250 10.77 9.46 5.63
C HIS A 250 10.20 8.98 6.98
N ASP A 251 8.87 8.85 7.07
CA ASP A 251 8.23 8.08 8.14
C ASP A 251 7.80 6.70 7.62
N GLY A 252 6.51 6.41 7.46
CA GLY A 252 6.00 5.17 6.90
C GLY A 252 5.48 5.29 5.46
N GLU A 253 5.09 4.16 4.87
CA GLU A 253 4.42 4.17 3.56
C GLU A 253 2.91 4.19 3.70
N LEU A 254 2.38 3.21 4.42
CA LEU A 254 0.96 3.02 4.60
C LEU A 254 0.64 2.76 6.06
N ASP A 255 -0.12 3.65 6.68
CA ASP A 255 -0.50 3.52 8.09
C ASP A 255 -2.01 3.33 8.25
N VAL A 256 -2.43 2.33 9.03
CA VAL A 256 -3.82 2.05 9.39
C VAL A 256 -4.00 2.21 10.90
N VAL A 257 -4.58 3.32 11.32
CA VAL A 257 -4.46 3.79 12.71
C VAL A 257 -5.75 4.39 13.27
N ARG A 258 -5.77 4.58 14.60
CA ARG A 258 -6.78 5.35 15.35
C ARG A 258 -8.21 4.93 15.05
N GLY A 259 -8.47 3.65 15.20
CA GLY A 259 -9.79 3.06 15.04
C GLY A 259 -10.24 2.90 13.60
N ALA A 260 -9.33 2.96 12.63
CA ALA A 260 -9.61 2.46 11.29
C ALA A 260 -10.03 0.99 11.34
N ASP A 261 -10.86 0.55 10.40
CA ASP A 261 -11.39 -0.81 10.39
C ASP A 261 -11.82 -1.24 8.99
N LEU A 262 -11.92 -2.54 8.73
CA LEU A 262 -12.38 -3.06 7.43
C LEU A 262 -11.53 -2.55 6.26
N VAL A 263 -10.25 -2.92 6.26
CA VAL A 263 -9.28 -2.51 5.22
C VAL A 263 -8.75 -3.74 4.48
N THR A 264 -8.66 -3.69 3.15
CA THR A 264 -8.02 -4.70 2.32
C THR A 264 -6.87 -4.05 1.53
N ILE A 265 -5.67 -4.60 1.71
CA ILE A 265 -4.42 -4.19 1.06
C ILE A 265 -4.01 -5.36 0.16
N SER A 266 -4.20 -5.22 -1.15
CA SER A 266 -4.02 -6.32 -2.10
C SER A 266 -3.14 -5.98 -3.30
N TRP A 267 -2.28 -6.90 -3.73
CA TRP A 267 -1.48 -6.72 -4.95
C TRP A 267 -0.65 -5.43 -4.99
N ASN A 268 -0.29 -4.85 -3.85
CA ASN A 268 0.60 -3.69 -3.82
C ASN A 268 2.07 -4.15 -3.81
N ALA A 269 2.97 -3.30 -4.28
CA ALA A 269 4.40 -3.46 -4.09
C ALA A 269 4.90 -2.39 -3.12
N PHE A 270 5.60 -2.82 -2.07
CA PHE A 270 6.31 -1.95 -1.14
C PHE A 270 7.80 -2.23 -1.34
N THR A 271 8.56 -1.23 -1.78
CA THR A 271 9.96 -1.43 -2.19
C THR A 271 10.87 -0.34 -1.67
N ASP A 272 12.04 -0.72 -1.16
CA ASP A 272 13.12 0.22 -0.78
C ASP A 272 12.66 1.29 0.23
N HIS A 273 12.30 0.86 1.45
CA HIS A 273 11.82 1.75 2.51
C HIS A 273 12.06 1.17 3.90
N ASP A 274 12.18 2.01 4.94
CA ASP A 274 12.40 1.58 6.32
C ASP A 274 11.11 1.06 7.00
N LYS A 275 10.19 1.96 7.36
CA LYS A 275 9.05 1.71 8.26
C LYS A 275 7.74 1.50 7.49
N THR A 276 7.60 0.38 6.78
CA THR A 276 6.58 0.25 5.72
C THR A 276 5.10 0.39 6.15
N LEU A 277 4.60 -0.44 7.08
CA LEU A 277 3.16 -0.61 7.33
C LEU A 277 2.82 -0.77 8.81
N MET A 278 2.35 0.30 9.46
CA MET A 278 1.84 0.26 10.83
C MET A 278 0.34 -0.03 10.86
N ILE A 279 -0.08 -0.96 11.70
CA ILE A 279 -1.49 -1.22 12.03
C ILE A 279 -1.67 -1.00 13.54
N GLY A 280 -2.23 0.16 13.89
CA GLY A 280 -2.36 0.64 15.28
C GLY A 280 -1.06 1.25 15.81
N ASN A 281 -1.05 2.57 16.04
CA ASN A 281 0.17 3.33 16.31
C ASN A 281 0.51 3.56 17.79
N SER A 282 -0.33 3.15 18.75
CA SER A 282 -0.01 3.31 20.18
C SER A 282 -0.46 2.14 21.05
N ASP A 283 0.38 1.73 22.00
CA ASP A 283 0.04 0.74 23.02
C ASP A 283 -1.10 1.23 23.95
N SER A 284 -1.23 2.55 24.12
CA SER A 284 -2.26 3.17 24.97
C SER A 284 -3.58 3.45 24.25
N ALA A 285 -3.68 3.13 22.96
CA ALA A 285 -4.87 3.38 22.14
C ALA A 285 -5.98 2.33 22.28
N GLY A 286 -5.91 1.45 23.29
CA GLY A 286 -6.86 0.34 23.42
C GLY A 286 -8.33 0.75 23.57
N ALA A 287 -8.64 1.98 23.98
CA ALA A 287 -10.01 2.50 23.99
C ALA A 287 -10.55 2.80 22.57
N THR A 288 -9.66 3.13 21.64
CA THR A 288 -10.00 3.48 20.25
C THR A 288 -9.91 2.26 19.32
N ASP A 289 -8.91 1.39 19.54
CA ASP A 289 -8.47 0.39 18.57
C ASP A 289 -8.95 -1.05 18.86
N ARG A 290 -9.29 -1.39 20.11
CA ARG A 290 -9.79 -2.75 20.42
C ARG A 290 -11.10 -3.03 19.68
N GLY A 291 -11.17 -4.21 19.05
CA GLY A 291 -12.32 -4.63 18.24
C GLY A 291 -12.38 -3.98 16.85
N LYS A 292 -11.38 -3.19 16.47
CA LYS A 292 -11.21 -2.59 15.14
C LYS A 292 -9.88 -3.04 14.52
N LEU A 293 -9.30 -2.24 13.62
CA LEU A 293 -8.06 -2.54 12.91
C LEU A 293 -8.11 -3.92 12.23
N ARG A 294 -9.29 -4.30 11.71
CA ARG A 294 -9.46 -5.52 10.93
C ARG A 294 -8.94 -5.26 9.52
N VAL A 295 -7.78 -5.83 9.21
CA VAL A 295 -7.03 -5.58 7.98
C VAL A 295 -6.69 -6.90 7.30
N THR A 296 -6.91 -7.00 6.00
CA THR A 296 -6.44 -8.12 5.18
C THR A 296 -5.29 -7.66 4.29
N LEU A 297 -4.18 -8.39 4.30
CA LEU A 297 -3.05 -8.22 3.40
C LEU A 297 -2.92 -9.47 2.54
N HIS A 298 -3.09 -9.34 1.22
CA HIS A 298 -2.81 -10.46 0.34
C HIS A 298 -2.17 -10.12 -0.98
N HIS A 299 -1.32 -11.03 -1.45
CA HIS A 299 -0.65 -10.89 -2.74
C HIS A 299 0.19 -9.62 -2.87
N ASN A 300 0.61 -9.01 -1.76
CA ASN A 300 1.51 -7.87 -1.78
C ASN A 300 2.96 -8.36 -1.91
N LEU A 301 3.78 -7.58 -2.61
CA LEU A 301 5.23 -7.69 -2.63
C LEU A 301 5.81 -6.75 -1.58
N PHE A 302 6.69 -7.26 -0.74
CA PHE A 302 7.54 -6.49 0.17
C PHE A 302 8.99 -6.79 -0.18
N GLU A 303 9.67 -5.88 -0.88
CA GLU A 303 11.03 -6.08 -1.39
C GLU A 303 11.98 -5.03 -0.81
N ASN A 304 13.08 -5.47 -0.21
CA ASN A 304 14.05 -4.55 0.41
C ASN A 304 13.42 -3.55 1.41
N VAL A 305 12.45 -4.03 2.19
CA VAL A 305 11.90 -3.27 3.33
C VAL A 305 12.60 -3.66 4.62
N VAL A 306 12.90 -2.69 5.48
CA VAL A 306 13.65 -2.92 6.72
C VAL A 306 12.76 -3.54 7.80
N GLU A 307 11.60 -2.93 8.06
CA GLU A 307 10.67 -3.36 9.09
C GLU A 307 9.19 -3.09 8.79
N ARG A 308 8.31 -3.56 9.70
CA ARG A 308 6.86 -3.28 9.71
C ARG A 308 6.15 -3.72 8.43
N ALA A 309 6.20 -5.00 8.10
CA ALA A 309 5.51 -5.58 6.95
C ALA A 309 4.48 -6.67 7.31
N PRO A 310 3.47 -6.43 8.18
CA PRO A 310 3.19 -5.22 8.95
C PRO A 310 3.71 -5.29 10.40
N ARG A 311 3.62 -4.17 11.14
CA ARG A 311 3.63 -4.18 12.61
C ARG A 311 2.23 -3.93 13.17
N VAL A 312 1.75 -4.83 14.02
CA VAL A 312 0.33 -4.87 14.43
C VAL A 312 0.15 -4.59 15.92
N ARG A 313 -0.89 -3.83 16.26
CA ARG A 313 -1.51 -3.74 17.58
C ARG A 313 -3.01 -3.96 17.50
N PHE A 314 -3.59 -4.62 18.50
CA PHE A 314 -5.02 -4.92 18.71
C PHE A 314 -5.75 -5.72 17.62
N GLY A 315 -5.59 -5.34 16.36
CA GLY A 315 -6.41 -5.76 15.24
C GLY A 315 -6.31 -7.23 14.87
N GLN A 316 -7.40 -7.74 14.29
CA GLN A 316 -7.47 -9.02 13.60
C GLN A 316 -6.92 -8.85 12.18
N VAL A 317 -5.63 -9.14 12.02
CA VAL A 317 -4.92 -8.94 10.76
C VAL A 317 -4.72 -10.28 10.04
N ASP A 318 -5.32 -10.43 8.87
CA ASP A 318 -5.15 -11.59 7.99
C ASP A 318 -4.07 -11.32 6.95
N ALA A 319 -2.89 -11.94 7.07
CA ALA A 319 -1.79 -11.79 6.13
C ALA A 319 -1.56 -13.10 5.36
N TYR A 320 -2.00 -13.19 4.11
CA TYR A 320 -1.86 -14.41 3.32
C TYR A 320 -1.36 -14.19 1.89
N ASN A 321 -0.61 -15.16 1.37
CA ASN A 321 -0.05 -15.11 0.01
C ASN A 321 0.74 -13.84 -0.34
N ASN A 322 1.35 -13.18 0.64
CA ASN A 322 2.31 -12.10 0.38
C ASN A 322 3.69 -12.69 0.05
N HIS A 323 4.47 -11.98 -0.75
CA HIS A 323 5.86 -12.32 -1.04
C HIS A 323 6.79 -11.30 -0.38
N PHE A 324 7.74 -11.79 0.42
CA PHE A 324 8.75 -10.98 1.09
C PHE A 324 10.12 -11.31 0.49
N VAL A 325 10.79 -10.32 -0.10
CA VAL A 325 12.14 -10.44 -0.67
C VAL A 325 13.09 -9.64 0.21
N VAL A 326 13.91 -10.34 0.99
CA VAL A 326 14.71 -9.77 2.06
C VAL A 326 16.20 -9.90 1.73
N PRO A 327 16.90 -8.79 1.43
CA PRO A 327 18.34 -8.79 1.22
C PRO A 327 19.12 -8.90 2.54
N SER A 328 20.46 -9.00 2.44
CA SER A 328 21.34 -9.26 3.59
C SER A 328 21.50 -8.08 4.55
N SER A 329 21.43 -6.83 4.06
CA SER A 329 21.70 -5.63 4.85
C SER A 329 20.43 -4.94 5.34
N ALA A 330 20.54 -4.30 6.51
CA ALA A 330 19.50 -3.48 7.18
C ALA A 330 18.23 -4.20 7.66
N TYR A 331 17.89 -5.39 7.16
CA TYR A 331 16.67 -6.10 7.57
C TYR A 331 16.55 -6.34 9.09
N ALA A 332 15.44 -5.88 9.67
CA ALA A 332 15.09 -6.06 11.06
C ALA A 332 14.09 -7.21 11.25
N TYR A 333 12.88 -7.10 10.68
CA TYR A 333 11.83 -8.13 10.71
C TYR A 333 10.73 -7.85 9.67
N SER A 334 9.86 -8.83 9.41
CA SER A 334 8.66 -8.60 8.57
C SER A 334 7.41 -8.43 9.42
N LEU A 335 7.08 -9.43 10.24
CA LEU A 335 5.83 -9.49 10.99
C LEU A 335 6.04 -9.09 12.45
N GLY A 336 5.56 -7.91 12.83
CA GLY A 336 5.69 -7.36 14.18
C GLY A 336 4.49 -7.66 15.08
N ILE A 337 4.71 -8.38 16.17
CA ILE A 337 3.71 -8.76 17.17
C ILE A 337 3.71 -7.72 18.29
N GLY A 338 2.83 -6.72 18.17
CA GLY A 338 2.65 -5.64 19.14
C GLY A 338 1.51 -5.88 20.13
N GLN A 339 1.16 -4.82 20.87
CA GLN A 339 0.17 -4.81 21.94
C GLN A 339 -1.15 -5.45 21.51
N GLU A 340 -1.55 -6.55 22.17
CA GLU A 340 -2.83 -7.24 21.93
C GLU A 340 -3.09 -7.60 20.46
N SER A 341 -2.04 -7.73 19.64
CA SER A 341 -2.19 -8.10 18.24
C SER A 341 -2.83 -9.47 18.07
N GLN A 342 -3.64 -9.61 17.03
CA GLN A 342 -4.28 -10.87 16.63
C GLN A 342 -3.89 -11.18 15.17
N LEU A 343 -2.59 -11.38 14.92
CA LEU A 343 -2.05 -11.62 13.58
C LEU A 343 -2.21 -13.08 13.16
N PHE A 344 -2.79 -13.29 11.97
CA PHE A 344 -2.91 -14.59 11.31
C PHE A 344 -2.13 -14.58 9.99
N ALA A 345 -0.98 -15.24 9.94
CA ALA A 345 -0.09 -15.28 8.79
C ALA A 345 -0.11 -16.66 8.10
N GLU A 346 -0.71 -16.76 6.91
CA GLU A 346 -0.89 -18.03 6.20
C GLU A 346 -0.32 -18.05 4.78
N LYS A 347 0.45 -19.10 4.45
CA LYS A 347 0.91 -19.37 3.07
C LYS A 347 1.57 -18.17 2.39
N ASN A 348 2.29 -17.37 3.16
CA ASN A 348 3.21 -16.36 2.63
C ASN A 348 4.50 -17.03 2.16
N ALA A 349 5.20 -16.37 1.25
CA ALA A 349 6.52 -16.78 0.77
C ALA A 349 7.57 -15.76 1.19
N PHE A 350 8.68 -16.23 1.75
CA PHE A 350 9.83 -15.43 2.14
C PHE A 350 11.05 -15.89 1.35
N THR A 351 11.68 -14.97 0.63
CA THR A 351 12.94 -15.14 -0.08
C THR A 351 13.99 -14.36 0.69
N LEU A 352 14.81 -15.06 1.49
CA LEU A 352 15.80 -14.47 2.37
C LEU A 352 17.21 -14.65 1.81
N ALA A 353 18.03 -13.61 1.90
CA ALA A 353 19.47 -13.72 1.75
C ALA A 353 20.06 -14.77 2.72
N GLY A 354 21.14 -15.42 2.31
CA GLY A 354 21.64 -16.63 2.97
C GLY A 354 22.11 -16.43 4.42
N ASP A 355 22.41 -15.20 4.82
CA ASP A 355 22.85 -14.78 6.15
C ASP A 355 21.72 -14.28 7.05
N VAL A 356 20.49 -14.13 6.52
CA VAL A 356 19.33 -13.68 7.29
C VAL A 356 18.67 -14.87 8.00
N PRO A 357 18.65 -14.91 9.35
CA PRO A 357 18.01 -15.99 10.07
C PRO A 357 16.49 -15.94 9.90
N ALA A 358 15.88 -17.06 9.53
CA ALA A 358 14.43 -17.15 9.37
C ALA A 358 13.63 -16.80 10.64
N GLY A 359 14.21 -16.95 11.83
CA GLY A 359 13.58 -16.54 13.08
C GLY A 359 13.35 -15.03 13.20
N LYS A 360 14.10 -14.20 12.44
CA LYS A 360 13.88 -12.75 12.39
C LYS A 360 12.58 -12.35 11.69
N ILE A 361 11.95 -13.25 10.93
CA ILE A 361 10.67 -12.95 10.24
C ILE A 361 9.63 -12.44 11.24
N LEU A 362 9.57 -13.03 12.43
CA LEU A 362 8.71 -12.59 13.52
C LEU A 362 9.49 -11.71 14.48
N LYS A 363 8.88 -10.64 14.97
CA LYS A 363 9.43 -9.82 16.07
C LYS A 363 8.43 -9.67 17.20
N LYS A 364 8.85 -10.00 18.42
CA LYS A 364 8.07 -9.71 19.62
C LYS A 364 8.30 -8.27 20.06
N TRP A 365 7.22 -7.49 20.08
CA TRP A 365 7.20 -6.17 20.73
C TRP A 365 6.44 -6.21 22.06
N LYS A 366 5.39 -7.05 22.14
CA LYS A 366 4.61 -7.29 23.36
C LYS A 366 4.22 -8.76 23.47
N ASP A 367 3.76 -9.16 24.65
CA ASP A 367 3.19 -10.50 24.84
C ASP A 367 1.79 -10.61 24.20
N ALA A 368 1.77 -11.00 22.93
CA ALA A 368 0.55 -11.30 22.18
C ALA A 368 0.73 -12.60 21.38
N PRO A 369 -0.35 -13.36 21.14
CA PRO A 369 -0.26 -14.58 20.35
C PRO A 369 -0.24 -14.29 18.84
N VAL A 370 0.31 -15.24 18.07
CA VAL A 370 0.33 -15.21 16.60
C VAL A 370 -0.03 -16.58 16.03
N THR A 371 -0.79 -16.61 14.93
CA THR A 371 -1.03 -17.84 14.18
C THR A 371 -0.20 -17.81 12.90
N THR A 372 0.68 -18.79 12.71
CA THR A 372 1.47 -18.94 11.47
C THR A 372 1.22 -20.31 10.84
N VAL A 373 0.71 -20.37 9.61
CA VAL A 373 0.32 -21.65 8.97
C VAL A 373 0.83 -21.75 7.54
N GLY A 374 1.54 -22.84 7.23
CA GLY A 374 1.90 -23.19 5.85
C GLY A 374 2.79 -22.17 5.13
N ASN A 375 3.55 -21.34 5.86
CA ASN A 375 4.46 -20.36 5.28
C ASN A 375 5.72 -21.03 4.72
N TYR A 376 6.30 -20.43 3.68
CA TYR A 376 7.48 -20.96 3.01
C TYR A 376 8.64 -19.98 3.12
N VAL A 377 9.83 -20.49 3.42
CA VAL A 377 11.09 -19.72 3.38
C VAL A 377 12.00 -20.39 2.36
N ASN A 378 12.50 -19.63 1.39
CA ASN A 378 13.39 -20.10 0.32
C ASN A 378 12.86 -21.39 -0.36
N GLY A 379 11.56 -21.41 -0.67
CA GLY A 379 10.88 -22.51 -1.37
C GLY A 379 10.55 -23.75 -0.52
N ARG A 380 10.82 -23.72 0.80
CA ARG A 380 10.56 -24.84 1.72
C ARG A 380 9.55 -24.46 2.79
N PRO A 381 8.67 -25.38 3.23
CA PRO A 381 7.77 -25.12 4.35
C PRO A 381 8.58 -24.89 5.63
N VAL A 382 8.20 -23.87 6.40
CA VAL A 382 8.83 -23.53 7.69
C VAL A 382 7.76 -23.21 8.72
N ASP A 383 7.92 -23.79 9.92
CA ASP A 383 7.19 -23.36 11.11
C ASP A 383 7.86 -22.10 11.67
N LEU A 384 7.33 -20.93 11.29
CA LEU A 384 7.91 -19.64 11.66
C LEU A 384 7.96 -19.44 13.18
N LEU A 385 6.92 -19.88 13.89
CA LEU A 385 6.84 -19.74 15.34
C LEU A 385 7.89 -20.62 16.04
N ALA A 386 8.01 -21.88 15.64
CA ALA A 386 9.00 -22.79 16.21
C ALA A 386 10.43 -22.31 15.94
N VAL A 387 10.71 -21.85 14.72
CA VAL A 387 12.04 -21.32 14.36
C VAL A 387 12.36 -20.05 15.14
N HIS A 388 11.41 -19.11 15.27
CA HIS A 388 11.61 -17.90 16.07
C HIS A 388 11.92 -18.25 17.53
N ASN A 389 11.06 -19.04 18.18
CA ASN A 389 11.23 -19.39 19.60
C ASN A 389 12.53 -20.19 19.88
N THR A 390 13.05 -20.91 18.89
CA THR A 390 14.34 -21.61 19.00
C THR A 390 15.52 -20.65 18.87
N GLN A 391 15.47 -19.70 17.94
CA GLN A 391 16.57 -18.77 17.66
C GLN A 391 16.60 -17.57 18.63
N PHE A 392 15.45 -17.19 19.18
CA PHE A 392 15.27 -16.03 20.06
C PHE A 392 14.54 -16.42 21.36
N PRO A 393 15.18 -17.23 22.24
CA PRO A 393 14.53 -17.76 23.45
C PRO A 393 14.18 -16.69 24.50
N GLU A 394 14.74 -15.50 24.41
CA GLU A 394 14.39 -14.35 25.27
C GLU A 394 13.13 -13.60 24.78
N GLU A 395 12.69 -13.87 23.54
CA GLU A 395 11.56 -13.21 22.87
C GLU A 395 10.41 -14.17 22.55
N LEU A 396 10.17 -15.19 23.39
CA LEU A 396 9.17 -16.23 23.12
C LEU A 396 7.79 -15.68 22.74
N LEU A 397 7.29 -16.14 21.59
CA LEU A 397 5.95 -15.87 21.08
C LEU A 397 5.00 -17.03 21.40
N ARG A 398 3.74 -16.69 21.66
CA ARG A 398 2.67 -17.66 21.91
C ARG A 398 1.94 -17.97 20.61
N ALA A 399 1.50 -19.22 20.47
CA ALA A 399 0.65 -19.65 19.36
C ALA A 399 -0.80 -19.17 19.56
N ASP A 400 -1.59 -19.31 18.50
CA ASP A 400 -3.04 -19.14 18.45
C ASP A 400 -3.52 -17.71 18.73
N ALA A 401 -3.63 -16.93 17.65
CA ALA A 401 -4.19 -15.59 17.67
C ALA A 401 -5.67 -15.51 18.09
N GLY A 402 -6.36 -16.64 18.30
CA GLY A 402 -7.72 -16.70 18.84
C GLY A 402 -8.84 -16.49 17.81
N TRP A 403 -8.51 -16.51 16.51
CA TRP A 403 -9.48 -16.38 15.43
C TRP A 403 -8.99 -17.03 14.13
N THR A 404 -9.87 -17.16 13.14
CA THR A 404 -9.54 -17.67 11.80
C THR A 404 -10.23 -16.81 10.73
N PRO A 405 -9.51 -16.37 9.69
CA PRO A 405 -10.10 -15.58 8.61
C PRO A 405 -11.15 -16.36 7.80
N VAL A 406 -12.25 -15.70 7.44
CA VAL A 406 -13.34 -16.29 6.63
C VAL A 406 -13.60 -15.56 5.30
N LEU A 407 -13.10 -14.33 5.16
CA LEU A 407 -13.27 -13.49 3.98
C LEU A 407 -12.05 -13.63 3.06
N ARG A 408 -11.97 -14.75 2.35
CA ARG A 408 -10.95 -14.98 1.31
C ARG A 408 -11.59 -15.57 0.07
N THR A 409 -11.39 -14.92 -1.07
CA THR A 409 -11.86 -15.40 -2.38
C THR A 409 -11.02 -16.56 -2.90
N ARG A 410 -9.72 -16.54 -2.62
CA ARG A 410 -8.74 -17.53 -3.08
C ARG A 410 -7.54 -17.56 -2.14
N VAL A 411 -7.00 -18.75 -1.91
CA VAL A 411 -5.71 -18.92 -1.23
C VAL A 411 -4.82 -19.81 -2.09
N ASP A 412 -3.77 -19.22 -2.65
CA ASP A 412 -2.79 -19.87 -3.49
C ASP A 412 -1.80 -20.71 -2.69
N HIS A 413 -1.23 -21.71 -3.37
CA HIS A 413 -0.14 -22.49 -2.80
C HIS A 413 1.09 -21.59 -2.65
N PRO A 414 1.78 -21.57 -1.50
CA PRO A 414 2.90 -20.64 -1.22
C PRO A 414 4.08 -20.75 -2.19
N ARG A 415 4.28 -21.90 -2.85
CA ARG A 415 5.27 -22.04 -3.94
C ARG A 415 4.94 -21.24 -5.22
N ALA A 416 3.66 -20.97 -5.47
CA ALA A 416 3.23 -20.17 -6.62
C ALA A 416 3.27 -18.67 -6.32
N VAL A 417 3.26 -18.29 -5.03
CA VAL A 417 3.17 -16.90 -4.57
C VAL A 417 4.27 -16.02 -5.17
N PRO A 418 5.57 -16.38 -5.15
CA PRO A 418 6.61 -15.54 -5.75
C PRO A 418 6.30 -15.22 -7.22
N ALA A 419 6.08 -16.24 -8.06
CA ALA A 419 5.77 -16.03 -9.47
C ALA A 419 4.48 -15.23 -9.71
N LEU A 420 3.43 -15.43 -8.89
CA LEU A 420 2.19 -14.68 -9.03
C LEU A 420 2.36 -13.21 -8.65
N VAL A 421 2.95 -12.95 -7.48
CA VAL A 421 3.11 -11.63 -6.88
C VAL A 421 4.14 -10.81 -7.66
N ASP A 422 5.29 -11.39 -8.00
CA ASP A 422 6.37 -10.70 -8.73
C ASP A 422 5.95 -10.22 -10.12
N HIS A 423 4.92 -10.82 -10.71
CA HIS A 423 4.38 -10.44 -12.01
C HIS A 423 3.17 -9.51 -11.97
N ARG A 424 2.45 -9.45 -10.83
CA ARG A 424 1.14 -8.79 -10.78
C ARG A 424 1.03 -7.70 -9.72
N ALA A 425 1.79 -7.79 -8.63
CA ALA A 425 1.77 -6.76 -7.61
C ALA A 425 2.46 -5.47 -8.10
N GLY A 426 1.92 -4.32 -7.69
CA GLY A 426 2.42 -2.99 -8.03
C GLY A 426 1.60 -2.25 -9.08
N ALA A 427 1.87 -0.96 -9.22
CA ALA A 427 1.27 -0.08 -10.22
C ALA A 427 1.59 -0.53 -11.66
N GLY A 428 0.69 -0.19 -12.59
CA GLY A 428 0.80 -0.53 -14.01
C GLY A 428 0.58 -2.01 -14.34
N ARG A 429 0.11 -2.80 -13.37
CA ARG A 429 -0.16 -4.24 -13.50
C ARG A 429 -1.61 -4.63 -13.30
N SER A 430 -2.48 -3.65 -13.08
CA SER A 430 -3.94 -3.82 -13.13
C SER A 430 -4.34 -4.24 -14.56
N CYS A 431 -4.63 -5.53 -14.76
CA CYS A 431 -5.07 -6.09 -16.04
C CYS A 431 -6.58 -6.17 -16.12
#